data_AF-A0A352A5I3-F1
#
_entry.id   AF-A0A352A5I3-F1
#
_cell.length_a   1.000
_cell.length_b   1.000
_cell.length_c   1.000
_cell.angle_alpha   90.00
_cell.angle_beta   90.00
_cell.angle_gamma   90.00
#
_symmetry.space_group_name_H-M   'P 1'
#
loop_
_entity.id
_entity.type
_entity.pdbx_description
1 polymer ?
#
loop_
_entity_poly.entity_id
_entity_poly.type
_entity_poly.pdbx_seq_one_letter_code
_entity_poly.pdbx_strand_id
1 'polypeptide(L)' 'MLEAKNLLQTNHSVTEVCFMVGYDDIFVFSKAFKNYYGVSPKNWIKSK' A
#
# COMPACT_ATOMS: atom_id res chain seq x y z
N MET A 1 1.81 -7.73 -4.29
CA MET A 1 1.01 -6.54 -4.67
C MET A 1 -0.49 -6.73 -4.52
N LEU A 2 -1.08 -7.84 -4.99
CA LEU A 2 -2.51 -8.10 -4.83
C LEU A 2 -2.97 -8.11 -3.35
N GLU A 3 -2.17 -8.70 -2.47
CA GLU A 3 -2.42 -8.72 -1.03
C GLU A 3 -2.37 -7.33 -0.40
N ALA A 4 -1.40 -6.50 -0.81
CA ALA A 4 -1.30 -5.10 -0.38
C ALA A 4 -2.59 -4.32 -0.68
N LYS A 5 -3.18 -4.54 -1.87
CA LYS A 5 -4.45 -3.91 -2.26
C LYS A 5 -5.59 -4.31 -1.30
N ASN A 6 -5.75 -5.59 -1.00
CA ASN A 6 -6.78 -6.06 -0.06
C ASN A 6 -6.58 -5.49 1.34
N LEU A 7 -5.33 -5.45 1.82
CA LEU A 7 -5.00 -4.91 3.14
C LEU A 7 -5.30 -3.40 3.23
N LEU A 8 -5.00 -2.63 2.18
CA LEU A 8 -5.32 -1.20 2.11
C LEU A 8 -6.84 -0.93 2.05
N GLN A 9 -7.64 -1.89 1.58
CA GLN A 9 -9.12 -1.79 1.57
C GLN A 9 -9.75 -2.21 2.90
N THR A 10 -9.03 -2.95 3.74
CA THR A 10 -9.52 -3.51 5.01
C THR A 10 -9.18 -2.66 6.24
N ASN A 11 -8.92 -1.36 6.02
CA ASN A 11 -8.69 -0.36 7.08
C ASN A 11 -7.29 -0.42 7.74
N HIS A 12 -6.32 -1.09 7.11
CA HIS A 12 -4.91 -1.03 7.52
C HIS A 12 -4.22 0.23 7.00
N SER A 13 -3.28 0.74 7.79
CA SER A 13 -2.44 1.87 7.38
C SER A 13 -1.41 1.47 6.34
N VAL A 14 -0.97 2.41 5.49
CA VAL A 14 0.10 2.18 4.49
C VAL A 14 1.33 1.55 5.14
N THR A 15 1.66 1.99 6.36
CA THR A 15 2.81 1.51 7.13
C THR A 15 2.66 0.05 7.51
N GLU A 16 1.52 -0.36 8.04
CA GLU A 16 1.28 -1.76 8.40
C GLU A 16 1.30 -2.66 7.17
N VAL A 17 0.66 -2.23 6.08
CA VAL A 17 0.65 -2.99 4.83
C VAL A 17 2.06 -3.15 4.26
N CYS A 18 2.89 -2.10 4.33
CA CYS A 18 4.29 -2.14 3.91
C CYS A 18 5.05 -3.28 4.59
N PHE A 19 4.98 -3.36 5.93
CA PHE A 19 5.65 -4.41 6.68
C PHE A 19 5.02 -5.79 6.46
N MET A 20 3.69 -5.87 6.34
CA MET A 20 2.98 -7.14 6.08
C MET A 20 3.36 -7.77 4.74
N VAL A 21 3.60 -6.95 3.71
CA VAL A 21 3.95 -7.44 2.37
C VAL A 21 5.46 -7.59 2.15
N GLY A 22 6.26 -7.47 3.22
CA GLY A 22 7.69 -7.73 3.21
C GLY A 22 8.56 -6.55 2.76
N TYR A 23 8.07 -5.31 2.87
CA TYR A 23 8.88 -4.11 2.64
C TYR A 23 9.29 -3.48 3.97
N ASP A 24 10.59 -3.21 4.13
CA ASP A 24 11.12 -2.47 5.27
C ASP A 24 10.87 -0.97 5.19
N ASP A 25 10.64 -0.45 3.98
CA ASP A 25 10.56 0.99 3.73
C ASP A 25 9.27 1.39 2.99
N ILE A 26 8.52 2.29 3.62
CA ILE A 26 7.22 2.80 3.14
C ILE A 26 7.37 3.56 1.82
N PHE A 27 8.50 4.22 1.59
CA PHE A 27 8.76 4.95 0.34
C PHE A 27 8.98 3.97 -0.81
N VAL A 28 9.72 2.88 -0.56
CA VAL A 28 9.92 1.80 -1.54
C VAL A 28 8.59 1.13 -1.86
N PHE A 29 7.81 0.77 -0.85
CA PHE A 29 6.48 0.22 -1.02
C PHE A 29 5.58 1.19 -1.81
N SER A 30 5.53 2.46 -1.43
CA SER A 30 4.68 3.47 -2.10
C SER A 30 5.05 3.67 -3.56
N LYS A 31 6.35 3.66 -3.89
CA LYS A 31 6.82 3.76 -5.27
C LYS A 31 6.46 2.51 -6.07
N ALA A 32 6.67 1.33 -5.51
CA ALA A 32 6.33 0.06 -6.14
C ALA A 32 4.82 -0.08 -6.34
N PHE A 33 4.01 0.26 -5.34
CA PHE A 33 2.55 0.25 -5.39
C PHE A 33 2.03 1.25 -6.44
N LYS A 34 2.57 2.48 -6.47
CA LYS A 34 2.22 3.47 -7.49
C LYS A 34 2.61 3.01 -8.89
N ASN A 35 3.77 2.39 -9.07
CA ASN A 35 4.17 1.85 -10.38
C ASN A 35 3.26 0.69 -10.83
N TYR A 36 2.79 -0.11 -9.89
CA TYR A 36 1.94 -1.27 -10.18
C TYR A 36 0.46 -0.89 -10.43
N TYR A 37 -0.11 0.02 -9.62
CA TYR A 37 -1.52 0.39 -9.66
C TYR A 37 -1.79 1.78 -10.27
N GLY A 38 -0.76 2.56 -10.57
CA GLY A 38 -0.87 3.94 -11.07
C GLY A 38 -1.22 4.99 -10.00
N VAL A 39 -1.54 4.56 -8.78
CA VAL A 39 -2.02 5.42 -7.69
C VAL A 39 -1.27 5.15 -6.39
N SER A 40 -1.08 6.17 -5.56
CA SER A 40 -0.37 5.99 -4.29
C SER A 40 -1.22 5.23 -3.27
N PRO A 41 -0.62 4.39 -2.41
CA PRO A 41 -1.36 3.63 -1.41
C PRO A 41 -2.07 4.54 -0.41
N LYS A 42 -1.54 5.73 -0.12
CA LYS A 42 -2.20 6.75 0.70
C LYS A 42 -3.50 7.27 0.09
N ASN A 43 -3.54 7.42 -1.24
CA ASN A 43 -4.76 7.83 -1.95
C ASN A 43 -5.78 6.68 -2.02
N TRP A 44 -5.28 5.44 -2.08
CA TRP A 44 -6.11 4.23 -2.06
C TRP A 44 -6.92 4.09 -0.76
N ILE A 45 -6.31 4.37 0.39
CA ILE A 45 -7.01 4.30 1.71
C ILE A 45 -7.98 5.47 1.91
N LYS A 46 -7.64 6.66 1.37
CA LYS A 46 -8.44 7.89 1.58
C LYS A 46 -9.77 7.93 0.80
N SER A 47 -9.98 7.02 -0.14
CA SER A 47 -11.20 7.00 -0.97
C SER A 47 -12.39 6.31 -0.26
N LYS A 48 -12.55 6.56 1.04
CA LYS A 48 -13.73 6.15 1.81
C LYS A 48 -14.78 7.25 1.79
#